data_AF-A0A8R2JX84-F1
#
_entry.id   AF-A0A8R2JX84-F1
#
_cell.length_a   1.000
_cell.length_b   1.000
_cell.length_c   1.000
_cell.angle_alpha   90.00
_cell.angle_beta   90.00
_cell.angle_gamma   90.00
#
_symmetry.space_group_name_H-M   'P 1'
#
loop_
_entity.id
_entity.type
_entity.pdbx_description
1 polymer ?
#
loop_
_entity_poly.entity_id
_entity_poly.type
_entity_poly.pdbx_seq_one_letter_code
_entity_poly.pdbx_strand_id
1 'polypeptide(L)' 'MLKLNSFEHFCINNANEKLQQQFNLHVFKLEKEEYQNEGIEWKLIDFYDNQPVINLIESRLGILIFLMKNV' A
#
# COMPACT_ATOMS: atom_id res chain seq x y z
N MET A 1 -11.00 3.13 -18.93
CA MET A 1 -11.62 3.03 -17.59
C MET A 1 -12.93 2.27 -17.75
N LEU A 2 -13.18 1.25 -16.93
CA LEU A 2 -14.43 0.47 -17.00
C LEU A 2 -15.62 1.35 -16.59
N LYS A 3 -16.78 1.13 -17.21
CA LYS A 3 -18.00 1.92 -16.94
C LYS A 3 -18.69 1.57 -15.62
N LEU A 4 -18.41 0.37 -15.09
CA LEU A 4 -18.94 -0.09 -13.80
C LEU A 4 -17.83 -0.82 -13.05
N ASN A 5 -17.48 -0.33 -11.86
CA ASN A 5 -16.62 -1.04 -10.93
C ASN A 5 -17.50 -1.87 -9.99
N SER A 6 -17.11 -3.11 -9.78
CA SER A 6 -17.80 -4.07 -8.92
C SER A 6 -16.92 -4.47 -7.73
N PHE A 7 -17.44 -5.32 -6.85
CA PHE A 7 -16.69 -5.82 -5.69
C PHE A 7 -15.40 -6.55 -6.11
N GLU A 8 -15.40 -7.26 -7.23
CA GLU A 8 -14.22 -7.94 -7.76
C GLU A 8 -13.10 -6.95 -8.09
N HIS A 9 -13.45 -5.83 -8.73
CA HIS A 9 -12.50 -4.76 -9.04
C HIS A 9 -11.95 -4.11 -7.76
N PHE A 10 -12.80 -3.96 -6.74
CA PHE A 10 -12.37 -3.47 -5.44
C PHE A 10 -11.35 -4.42 -4.79
N CYS A 11 -11.59 -5.73 -4.80
CA CYS A 11 -10.65 -6.73 -4.29
C CYS A 11 -9.31 -6.72 -5.04
N ILE A 12 -9.33 -6.60 -6.37
CA ILE A 12 -8.12 -6.48 -7.20
C ILE A 12 -7.32 -5.23 -6.82
N ASN A 13 -7.99 -4.08 -6.71
CA ASN A 13 -7.34 -2.83 -6.34
C ASN A 13 -6.76 -2.89 -4.93
N ASN A 14 -7.48 -3.47 -3.95
CA ASN A 14 -6.96 -3.65 -2.60
C ASN A 14 -5.70 -4.54 -2.59
N ALA A 15 -5.69 -5.63 -3.37
CA ALA A 15 -4.49 -6.46 -3.50
C ALA A 15 -3.31 -5.68 -4.10
N ASN A 16 -3.56 -4.84 -5.12
CA ASN A 16 -2.53 -3.99 -5.71
C ASN A 16 -1.98 -2.95 -4.73
N GLU A 17 -2.82 -2.35 -3.88
CA GLU A 17 -2.35 -1.42 -2.83
C GLU A 17 -1.37 -2.12 -1.86
N LYS A 18 -1.65 -3.37 -1.47
CA LYS A 18 -0.73 -4.14 -0.61
C LYS A 18 0.57 -4.49 -1.31
N LEU A 19 0.51 -4.84 -2.60
CA LEU A 19 1.70 -5.09 -3.41
C LEU A 19 2.55 -3.82 -3.54
N GLN A 20 1.92 -2.67 -3.78
CA GLN A 20 2.61 -1.38 -3.85
C GLN A 20 3.27 -1.03 -2.51
N GLN A 21 2.60 -1.28 -1.39
CA GLN A 21 3.18 -1.06 -0.07
C GLN A 21 4.43 -1.92 0.16
N GLN A 22 4.36 -3.22 -0.16
CA GLN A 22 5.50 -4.12 -0.03
C GLN A 22 6.65 -3.71 -0.94
N PHE A 23 6.34 -3.31 -2.17
CA PHE A 23 7.33 -2.81 -3.12
C PHE A 23 8.06 -1.58 -2.57
N ASN A 24 7.32 -0.57 -2.10
CA ASN A 24 7.89 0.65 -1.53
C ASN A 24 8.82 0.32 -0.35
N LEU A 25 8.36 -0.47 0.62
CA LEU A 25 9.18 -0.88 1.77
C LEU A 25 10.45 -1.64 1.37
N HIS A 26 10.34 -2.52 0.37
CA HIS A 26 11.48 -3.30 -0.12
C HIS A 26 12.51 -2.43 -0.82
N VAL A 27 12.07 -1.53 -1.71
CA VAL A 27 12.96 -0.59 -2.41
C VAL A 27 13.69 0.31 -1.41
N PHE A 28 13.00 0.89 -0.43
CA PHE A 28 13.67 1.73 0.58
C PHE A 28 14.67 0.97 1.42
N LYS A 29 14.42 -0.31 1.71
CA LYS A 29 15.37 -1.14 2.41
C LYS A 29 16.65 -1.32 1.58
N LEU A 30 16.51 -1.68 0.30
CA LEU A 30 17.65 -1.88 -0.60
C LEU A 30 18.45 -0.58 -0.81
N GLU A 31 17.78 0.55 -1.01
CA GLU A 31 18.45 1.84 -1.16
C GLU A 31 19.22 2.21 0.10
N LYS A 32 18.65 1.99 1.29
CA LYS A 32 19.34 2.26 2.55
C LYS A 32 20.60 1.39 2.71
N GLU A 33 20.53 0.12 2.35
CA GLU A 33 21.68 -0.79 2.37
C GLU A 33 22.79 -0.30 1.42
N GLU A 34 22.43 0.18 0.22
CA GLU A 34 23.40 0.70 -0.74
C GLU A 34 24.10 1.98 -0.25
N TYR A 35 23.35 2.93 0.31
CA TYR A 35 23.94 4.15 0.89
C TYR A 35 24.92 3.82 2.02
N GLN A 36 24.60 2.81 2.85
CA GLN A 36 25.50 2.34 3.91
C GLN A 36 26.76 1.69 3.34
N ASN A 37 26.65 0.90 2.27
CA ASN A 37 27.79 0.27 1.59
C ASN A 37 28.72 1.31 0.95
N GLU A 38 28.17 2.39 0.40
CA GLU A 38 28.93 3.48 -0.21
C GLU A 38 29.45 4.51 0.81
N GLY A 39 29.07 4.39 2.09
CA GLY A 39 29.44 5.34 3.14
C GLY A 39 28.78 6.71 3.00
N ILE A 40 27.63 6.78 2.32
CA ILE A 40 26.85 8.00 2.07
C ILE A 40 25.83 8.18 3.20
N GLU A 41 25.66 9.42 3.68
CA GLU A 41 24.62 9.74 4.66
C GLU A 41 23.23 9.53 4.05
N TRP A 42 22.42 8.68 4.69
CA TRP A 42 21.04 8.47 4.31
C TRP A 42 20.19 9.71 4.61
N LYS A 43 19.60 10.30 3.57
CA LYS A 43 18.56 11.31 3.71
C LYS A 43 17.20 10.66 3.49
N LEU A 44 16.24 10.99 4.35
CA LEU A 44 14.89 10.49 4.22
C LEU A 44 14.33 10.89 2.85
N ILE A 45 13.97 9.91 2.03
CA ILE A 45 13.30 10.13 0.74
C ILE A 45 11.82 10.28 1.04
N ASP A 46 11.23 11.37 0.55
CA ASP A 46 9.81 11.59 0.69
C ASP A 46 9.07 10.77 -0.37
N PHE A 47 8.15 9.91 0.06
CA PHE A 47 7.38 9.05 -0.84
C PHE A 47 5.92 8.99 -0.42
N TYR A 48 5.07 8.62 -1.37
CA TYR A 48 3.66 8.45 -1.10
C TYR A 48 3.39 7.16 -0.33
N ASP A 49 3.15 7.27 0.97
CA ASP A 49 2.70 6.17 1.82
C ASP A 49 1.21 5.90 1.58
N ASN A 50 0.90 4.71 1.07
CA ASN A 50 -0.47 4.28 0.81
C ASN A 50 -1.13 3.56 2.01
N GLN A 51 -0.46 3.47 3.16
CA GLN A 51 -1.03 2.95 4.41
C GLN A 51 -2.38 3.59 4.79
N PRO A 52 -2.64 4.90 4.58
CA PRO A 52 -3.96 5.48 4.85
C PRO A 52 -5.09 4.84 4.02
N VAL A 53 -4.82 4.50 2.75
CA VAL A 53 -5.81 3.83 1.87
C VAL A 53 -6.04 2.39 2.32
N ILE A 54 -4.98 1.67 2.65
CA ILE A 54 -5.08 0.31 3.19
C ILE A 54 -5.86 0.30 4.50
N ASN A 55 -5.63 1.27 5.39
CA ASN A 55 -6.36 1.43 6.64
C ASN A 55 -7.85 1.71 6.40
N LEU A 56 -8.17 2.57 5.42
CA LEU A 56 -9.55 2.86 5.07
C LEU A 56 -10.29 1.59 4.59
N ILE A 57 -9.59 0.69 3.90
CA ILE A 57 -10.18 -0.54 3.35
C ILE A 57 -10.26 -1.65 4.40
N GLU A 58 -9.15 -1.97 5.08
CA GLU A 58 -8.97 -3.19 5.88
C GLU A 58 -9.06 -2.99 7.40
N SER A 59 -9.09 -1.74 7.91
CA SER A 59 -9.13 -1.53 9.37
C SER A 59 -10.42 -2.08 10.01
N ARG A 60 -10.42 -2.17 11.35
CA ARG A 60 -11.58 -2.64 12.13
C ARG A 60 -12.88 -1.84 11.90
N LEU A 61 -12.76 -0.62 11.39
CA LEU A 61 -13.87 0.25 10.98
C LEU A 61 -13.76 0.62 9.47
N GLY A 62 -13.10 -0.24 8.70
CA GLY A 62 -12.86 -0.04 7.27
C GLY A 62 -14.00 -0.52 6.39
N ILE A 63 -13.92 -0.16 5.10
CA ILE A 63 -14.95 -0.40 4.09
C ILE A 63 -15.34 -1.88 4.00
N LEU A 64 -14.36 -2.81 4.03
CA LEU A 64 -14.63 -4.24 3.93
C LEU A 64 -15.53 -4.76 5.04
N ILE A 65 -15.33 -4.29 6.28
CA ILE A 65 -16.12 -4.74 7.43
C ILE A 65 -17.57 -4.25 7.32
N PHE A 66 -17.80 -3.03 6.83
CA PHE A 66 -19.15 -2.54 6.61
C PHE A 66 -19.87 -3.28 5.49
N LEU A 67 -19.16 -3.64 4.41
CA LEU A 67 -19.72 -4.41 3.30
C LEU A 67 -20.04 -5.86 3.69
N MET A 68 -19.16 -6.50 4.47
CA MET A 68 -19.35 -7.90 4.89
C MET A 68 -20.33 -8.09 6.06
N LYS A 69 -20.62 -7.04 6.84
CA LYS A 69 -21.58 -7.12 7.96
C LYS A 69 -23.06 -7.23 7.54
N ASN A 70 -23.36 -7.05 6.26
CA ASN A 70 -24.73 -7.07 5.72
C ASN A 70 -24.98 -8.27 4.79
N VAL A 71 -24.14 -9.31 4.86
CA VAL A 71 -24.34 -10.63 4.22
C VAL A 71 -24.72 -11.64 5.29
#